data_AF-A0A151WG47-F1
#
_entry.id   AF-A0A151WG47-F1
#
_cell.length_a   1.000
_cell.length_b   1.000
_cell.length_c   1.000
_cell.angle_alpha   90.00
_cell.angle_beta   90.00
_cell.angle_gamma   90.00
#
_symmetry.space_group_name_H-M   'P 1'
#
loop_
_entity.id
_entity.type
_entity.pdbx_description
1 polymer ?
#
loop_
_entity_poly.entity_id
_entity_poly.type
_entity_poly.pdbx_seq_one_letter_code
_entity_poly.pdbx_strand_id
1 'polypeptide(L)'
;MEDFGKDLEEDLEVTESEASEAQIVTWRTLIDLVRENPILYEKQHKSYNKKSDKYLIWTHIGALLIPPMIGPATEKEFYRLRQKFGKERRKILQSQARSGAGGNDTAYKSNWILYNDLMFLVDYIQPRQ
;
A
#
# COMPACT_ATOMS: atom_id res chain seq x y z
N MET A 1 15.06 7.38 -34.95
CA MET A 1 13.92 7.18 -34.03
C MET A 1 14.50 6.47 -32.85
N GLU A 2 14.88 7.25 -31.84
CA GLU A 2 15.62 6.79 -30.67
C GLU A 2 14.66 6.00 -29.76
N ASP A 3 14.93 4.71 -29.61
CA ASP A 3 14.35 3.85 -28.60
C ASP A 3 15.33 3.83 -27.42
N PHE A 4 15.09 4.73 -26.47
CA PHE A 4 15.83 4.82 -25.22
C PHE A 4 14.82 4.86 -24.08
N GLY A 5 14.91 3.89 -23.17
CA GLY A 5 14.33 4.01 -21.83
C GLY A 5 13.17 3.08 -21.50
N LYS A 6 13.17 1.86 -22.03
CA LYS A 6 12.61 0.72 -21.29
C LYS A 6 13.77 -0.13 -20.83
N ASP A 7 13.65 -0.68 -19.63
CA ASP A 7 14.61 -1.57 -18.99
C ASP A 7 15.71 -0.82 -18.21
N LEU A 8 15.35 -0.34 -17.01
CA LEU A 8 16.17 -0.36 -15.78
C LEU A 8 15.46 0.40 -14.64
N GLU A 9 14.19 0.09 -14.38
CA GLU A 9 13.73 0.05 -13.00
C GLU A 9 13.56 -1.42 -12.68
N GLU A 10 14.70 -2.06 -12.43
CA GLU A 10 14.77 -3.30 -11.68
C GLU A 10 14.06 -3.03 -10.35
N ASP A 11 12.81 -3.48 -10.26
CA ASP A 11 12.03 -3.54 -9.03
C ASP A 11 12.88 -4.31 -8.01
N LEU A 12 13.68 -3.58 -7.23
CA LEU A 12 14.22 -4.01 -5.96
C LEU A 12 13.02 -4.28 -5.06
N GLU A 13 12.42 -5.45 -5.25
CA GLU A 13 11.46 -6.05 -4.34
C GLU A 13 12.25 -6.36 -3.07
N VAL A 14 12.40 -5.35 -2.21
CA VAL A 14 12.90 -5.52 -0.85
C VAL A 14 12.03 -6.60 -0.24
N THR A 15 12.61 -7.79 -0.13
CA THR A 15 12.03 -8.94 0.53
C THR A 15 11.94 -8.59 2.00
N GLU A 16 10.80 -8.06 2.43
CA GLU A 16 10.52 -7.68 3.83
C GLU A 16 10.67 -8.82 4.85
N SER A 17 11.00 -10.03 4.40
CA SER A 17 11.75 -11.04 5.17
C SER A 17 12.94 -10.46 5.96
N GLU A 18 13.47 -9.29 5.55
CA GLU A 18 14.60 -8.60 6.20
C GLU A 18 14.24 -7.24 6.83
N ALA A 19 12.96 -6.84 6.85
CA ALA A 19 12.58 -5.57 7.49
C ALA A 19 12.78 -5.64 9.01
N SER A 20 13.48 -4.66 9.57
CA SER A 20 13.70 -4.61 11.02
C SER A 20 12.38 -4.37 11.77
N GLU A 21 12.32 -4.82 13.02
CA GLU A 21 11.16 -4.59 13.90
C GLU A 21 10.82 -3.10 14.01
N ALA A 22 11.85 -2.24 14.14
CA ALA A 22 11.68 -0.80 14.17
C ALA A 22 10.99 -0.28 12.90
N GLN A 23 11.40 -0.77 11.72
CA GLN A 23 10.80 -0.38 10.45
C GLN A 23 9.33 -0.81 10.35
N ILE A 24 9.01 -2.01 10.84
CA ILE A 24 7.63 -2.52 10.89
C ILE A 24 6.76 -1.63 11.80
N VAL A 25 7.28 -1.21 12.95
CA VAL A 25 6.61 -0.25 13.84
C VAL A 25 6.37 1.08 13.13
N THR A 26 7.37 1.64 12.45
CA THR A 26 7.20 2.87 11.67
C THR A 26 6.12 2.73 10.60
N TRP A 27 6.07 1.61 9.88
CA TRP A 27 5.04 1.36 8.87
C TRP A 27 3.64 1.20 9.45
N ARG A 28 3.48 0.53 10.59
CA ARG A 28 2.19 0.45 11.28
C ARG A 28 1.70 1.82 11.71
N THR A 29 2.56 2.63 12.30
CA THR A 29 2.23 4.02 12.66
C THR A 29 1.83 4.83 11.44
N LEU A 30 2.55 4.71 10.32
CA LEU A 30 2.19 5.35 9.06
C LEU A 30 0.79 4.90 8.57
N ILE A 31 0.52 3.60 8.60
CA ILE A 31 -0.77 3.03 8.19
C ILE A 31 -1.91 3.56 9.07
N ASP A 32 -1.74 3.57 10.38
CA ASP A 32 -2.75 4.04 11.33
C ASP A 32 -3.04 5.54 11.13
N LEU A 33 -2.00 6.37 11.01
CA LEU A 33 -2.17 7.81 10.75
C LEU A 33 -2.86 8.08 9.41
N VAL A 34 -2.56 7.30 8.37
CA VAL A 34 -3.24 7.44 7.07
C VAL A 34 -4.70 7.00 7.15
N ARG A 35 -5.01 5.93 7.90
CA ARG A 35 -6.38 5.45 8.13
C ARG A 35 -7.27 6.54 8.75
N GLU A 36 -6.73 7.34 9.66
CA GLU A 36 -7.44 8.48 10.26
C GLU A 36 -7.63 9.68 9.32
N ASN A 37 -7.07 9.64 8.10
CA ASN A 37 -7.13 10.73 7.12
C ASN A 37 -7.76 10.28 5.77
N PRO A 38 -9.08 10.03 5.70
CA PRO A 38 -9.82 9.61 4.50
C PRO A 38 -9.53 10.39 3.22
N ILE A 39 -9.27 11.70 3.33
CA ILE A 39 -8.89 12.57 2.21
C ILE A 39 -7.72 12.03 1.38
N LEU A 40 -6.84 11.21 1.96
CA LEU A 40 -5.68 10.64 1.30
C LEU A 40 -6.01 9.48 0.35
N TYR A 41 -7.04 8.68 0.65
CA TYR A 41 -7.31 7.43 -0.07
C TYR A 41 -8.76 7.27 -0.59
N GLU A 42 -9.72 8.02 -0.05
CA GLU A 42 -11.13 7.93 -0.46
C GLU A 42 -11.44 8.90 -1.59
N LYS A 43 -11.57 8.39 -2.82
CA LYS A 43 -11.85 9.22 -4.02
C LYS A 43 -13.14 10.04 -3.92
N GLN A 44 -14.13 9.53 -3.18
CA GLN A 44 -15.43 10.19 -2.99
C GLN A 44 -15.39 11.27 -1.89
N HIS A 45 -14.30 11.39 -1.14
CA HIS A 45 -14.17 12.41 -0.11
C HIS A 45 -14.19 13.81 -0.73
N LYS A 46 -15.01 14.71 -0.18
CA LYS A 46 -15.27 16.06 -0.71
C LYS A 46 -14.00 16.89 -0.99
N SER A 47 -12.92 16.62 -0.26
CA SER A 47 -11.64 17.34 -0.36
C SER A 47 -10.52 16.50 -1.01
N TYR A 48 -10.84 15.33 -1.58
CA TYR A 48 -9.83 14.42 -2.16
C TYR A 48 -8.96 15.10 -3.25
N ASN A 49 -9.52 16.05 -4.01
CA ASN A 49 -8.78 16.73 -5.08
C ASN A 49 -7.96 17.95 -4.60
N LYS A 50 -8.00 18.29 -3.31
CA LYS A 50 -7.26 19.42 -2.75
C LYS A 50 -5.81 19.02 -2.46
N LYS A 51 -4.93 19.28 -3.43
CA LYS A 51 -3.50 18.95 -3.34
C LYS A 51 -2.80 19.62 -2.15
N SER A 52 -3.15 20.86 -1.84
CA SER A 52 -2.62 21.60 -0.67
C SER A 52 -2.92 20.88 0.65
N ASP A 53 -4.15 20.43 0.83
CA ASP A 53 -4.61 19.78 2.05
C ASP A 53 -3.89 18.45 2.22
N LYS A 54 -3.77 17.67 1.14
CA LYS A 54 -3.00 16.42 1.13
C LYS A 54 -1.53 16.63 1.48
N TYR A 55 -0.90 17.66 0.90
CA TYR A 55 0.50 17.99 1.19
C TYR A 55 0.72 18.31 2.68
N LEU A 56 -0.17 19.10 3.28
CA LEU A 56 -0.10 19.44 4.71
C LEU A 56 -0.29 18.21 5.59
N ILE A 57 -1.24 17.34 5.24
CA ILE A 57 -1.49 16.10 5.98
C ILE A 57 -0.29 15.16 5.88
N TRP A 58 0.26 14.93 4.68
CA TRP A 58 1.46 14.09 4.52
C TRP A 58 2.66 14.63 5.28
N THR A 59 2.85 15.96 5.28
CA THR A 59 3.89 16.63 6.05
C THR A 59 3.68 16.41 7.55
N HIS A 60 2.45 16.55 8.04
CA HIS A 60 2.12 16.31 9.44
C HIS A 60 2.32 14.85 9.86
N ILE A 61 1.79 13.90 9.08
CA ILE A 61 1.99 12.45 9.32
C ILE A 61 3.48 12.13 9.35
N GLY A 62 4.25 12.60 8.37
CA GLY A 62 5.70 12.36 8.31
C GLY A 62 6.46 12.87 9.53
N ALA A 63 6.06 14.01 10.08
CA ALA A 63 6.66 14.58 11.29
C ALA A 63 6.33 13.77 12.57
N LEU A 64 5.26 12.98 12.58
CA LEU A 64 4.87 12.10 13.70
C LEU A 64 5.57 10.74 13.66
N LEU A 65 6.21 10.38 12.55
CA LEU A 65 6.93 9.11 12.42
C LEU A 65 8.26 9.14 13.18
N ILE A 66 8.74 7.95 13.53
CA ILE A 66 10.07 7.74 14.13
C ILE A 66 10.79 6.67 13.29
N PRO A 67 11.90 7.01 12.60
CA PRO A 67 12.40 8.37 12.39
C PRO A 67 11.42 9.23 11.56
N PRO A 68 11.47 10.57 11.68
CA PRO A 68 10.59 11.46 10.93
C PRO A 68 10.91 11.42 9.43
N MET A 69 9.88 11.62 8.62
CA MET A 69 9.95 11.64 7.15
C MET A 69 9.38 12.94 6.60
N ILE A 70 9.92 13.42 5.48
CA ILE A 70 9.33 14.56 4.75
C ILE A 70 8.05 14.11 4.04
N GLY A 71 7.06 15.01 3.93
CA GLY A 71 5.74 14.70 3.36
C GLY A 71 5.76 13.90 2.04
N PRO A 72 6.54 14.29 1.02
CA PRO A 72 6.64 13.53 -0.23
C PRO A 72 7.21 12.11 -0.06
N ALA A 73 8.15 11.92 0.87
CA ALA A 73 8.71 10.61 1.17
C ALA A 73 7.69 9.74 1.92
N THR A 74 6.94 10.33 2.85
CA THR A 74 5.84 9.68 3.56
C THR A 74 4.75 9.17 2.61
N GLU A 75 4.35 10.01 1.65
CA GLU A 75 3.38 9.64 0.59
C GLU A 75 3.91 8.48 -0.26
N LYS A 76 5.16 8.57 -0.72
CA LYS A 76 5.80 7.52 -1.52
C LYS A 76 5.85 6.18 -0.77
N GLU A 77 6.19 6.23 0.51
CA GLU A 77 6.29 5.03 1.35
C GLU A 77 4.94 4.36 1.56
N PHE A 78 3.89 5.14 1.89
CA PHE A 78 2.54 4.60 1.97
C PHE A 78 2.07 4.02 0.64
N TYR A 79 2.39 4.68 -0.48
CA TYR A 79 2.03 4.17 -1.81
C TYR A 79 2.70 2.83 -2.10
N ARG A 80 3.98 2.63 -1.72
CA ARG A 80 4.68 1.34 -1.83
C ARG A 80 3.94 0.24 -1.07
N LEU A 81 3.58 0.48 0.19
CA LEU A 81 2.79 -0.44 1.02
C LEU A 81 1.43 -0.76 0.38
N ARG A 82 0.72 0.27 -0.09
CA ARG A 82 -0.57 0.12 -0.78
C ARG A 82 -0.47 -0.73 -2.05
N GLN A 83 0.58 -0.57 -2.85
CA GLN A 83 0.78 -1.38 -4.06
C GLN A 83 1.01 -2.85 -3.70
N LYS A 84 1.84 -3.11 -2.68
CA LYS A 84 2.08 -4.48 -2.18
C LYS A 84 0.79 -5.12 -1.67
N PHE A 85 -0.01 -4.39 -0.90
CA PHE A 85 -1.34 -4.84 -0.49
C PHE A 85 -2.22 -5.23 -1.67
N GLY A 86 -2.26 -4.40 -2.71
CA GLY A 86 -3.02 -4.70 -3.93
C GLY A 86 -2.56 -6.00 -4.62
N LYS A 87 -1.24 -6.24 -4.68
CA LYS A 87 -0.66 -7.49 -5.21
C LYS A 87 -1.06 -8.69 -4.36
N GLU A 88 -0.90 -8.61 -3.04
CA GLU A 88 -1.25 -9.67 -2.09
C GLU A 88 -2.75 -10.00 -2.10
N ARG A 89 -3.60 -8.97 -2.13
CA ARG A 89 -5.06 -9.14 -2.23
C ARG A 89 -5.45 -9.84 -3.52
N ARG A 90 -4.81 -9.52 -4.65
CA ARG A 90 -5.06 -10.19 -5.93
C ARG A 90 -4.72 -11.67 -5.86
N LYS A 91 -3.58 -12.05 -5.27
CA LYS A 91 -3.21 -13.47 -5.10
C LYS A 91 -4.25 -14.24 -4.29
N ILE A 92 -4.71 -13.66 -3.16
CA ILE A 92 -5.77 -14.26 -2.33
C ILE A 92 -7.04 -14.47 -3.14
N LEU A 93 -7.54 -13.42 -3.82
CA LEU A 93 -8.79 -13.49 -4.58
C LEU A 93 -8.71 -14.49 -5.76
N GLN A 94 -7.55 -14.61 -6.41
CA GLN A 94 -7.35 -15.56 -7.51
C GLN A 94 -7.22 -17.00 -7.04
N SER A 95 -6.74 -17.22 -5.80
CA SER A 95 -6.61 -18.56 -5.22
C SER A 95 -7.93 -19.15 -4.70
N GLN A 96 -8.94 -18.31 -4.50
CA GLN A 96 -10.27 -18.78 -4.11
C GLN A 96 -10.89 -19.49 -5.32
N ALA A 97 -11.16 -20.80 -5.17
CA ALA A 97 -11.67 -21.62 -6.25
C ALA A 97 -12.93 -20.99 -6.87
N ARG A 98 -12.96 -20.85 -8.20
CA ARG A 98 -14.21 -20.61 -8.92
C ARG A 98 -15.05 -21.88 -8.81
N SER A 99 -16.31 -21.75 -8.41
CA SER A 99 -17.23 -22.88 -8.27
C SER A 99 -17.14 -23.81 -9.50
N GLY A 100 -16.81 -25.09 -9.27
CA GLY A 100 -16.69 -26.12 -10.32
C GLY A 100 -15.28 -26.70 -10.55
N ALA A 101 -14.22 -26.12 -9.98
CA ALA A 101 -12.88 -26.71 -10.04
C ALA A 101 -12.69 -27.73 -8.92
N GLY A 102 -12.62 -29.02 -9.26
CA GLY A 102 -12.38 -30.14 -8.33
C GLY A 102 -10.94 -30.21 -7.78
N GLY A 103 -10.41 -29.09 -7.32
CA GLY A 103 -9.03 -28.97 -6.84
C GLY A 103 -8.94 -29.01 -5.33
N ASN A 104 -8.16 -29.93 -4.80
CA ASN A 104 -7.78 -30.06 -3.39
C ASN A 104 -6.78 -28.97 -2.95
N ASP A 105 -6.85 -27.78 -3.56
CA ASP A 105 -5.88 -26.70 -3.39
C ASP A 105 -6.26 -25.82 -2.20
N THR A 106 -5.33 -25.66 -1.27
CA THR A 106 -5.52 -24.78 -0.11
C THR A 106 -5.48 -23.33 -0.59
N ALA A 107 -6.56 -22.57 -0.38
CA ALA A 107 -6.61 -21.17 -0.75
C ALA A 107 -5.42 -20.39 -0.18
N TYR A 108 -4.79 -19.56 -1.01
CA TYR A 108 -3.64 -18.74 -0.63
C TYR A 108 -4.03 -17.78 0.49
N LYS A 109 -3.16 -17.71 1.49
CA LYS A 109 -3.22 -16.73 2.57
C LYS A 109 -1.93 -15.92 2.54
N SER A 110 -2.05 -14.59 2.58
CA SER A 110 -0.89 -13.72 2.67
C SER A 110 -0.17 -13.96 4.00
N ASN A 111 1.14 -14.15 3.92
CA ASN A 111 2.06 -14.18 5.07
C ASN A 111 2.68 -12.80 5.33
N TRP A 112 2.23 -11.76 4.62
CA TRP A 112 2.76 -10.42 4.80
C TRP A 112 2.24 -9.78 6.09
N ILE A 113 3.16 -9.39 6.97
CA ILE A 113 2.85 -8.96 8.34
C ILE A 113 1.95 -7.71 8.42
N LEU A 114 1.94 -6.87 7.38
CA LEU A 114 1.11 -5.65 7.30
C LEU A 114 -0.18 -5.84 6.50
N TYR A 115 -0.47 -7.06 6.02
CA TYR A 115 -1.65 -7.30 5.18
C TYR A 115 -2.95 -6.89 5.86
N ASN A 116 -3.13 -7.31 7.12
CA ASN A 116 -4.32 -7.00 7.89
C ASN A 116 -4.40 -5.52 8.27
N ASP A 117 -3.27 -4.85 8.49
CA ASP A 117 -3.21 -3.43 8.82
C ASP A 117 -3.78 -2.55 7.68
N LEU A 118 -3.64 -3.00 6.43
CA LEU A 118 -4.12 -2.32 5.23
C LEU A 118 -5.52 -2.75 4.77
N MET A 119 -6.21 -3.61 5.52
CA MET A 119 -7.55 -4.08 5.15
C MET A 119 -8.60 -2.96 5.06
N PHE A 120 -8.42 -1.83 5.71
CA PHE A 120 -9.32 -0.68 5.53
C PHE A 120 -9.36 -0.16 4.08
N LEU A 121 -8.39 -0.53 3.23
CA LEU A 121 -8.32 -0.11 1.84
C LEU A 121 -9.14 -0.98 0.87
N VAL A 122 -9.75 -2.09 1.30
CA VAL A 122 -10.45 -3.02 0.40
C VAL A 122 -11.40 -2.29 -0.56
N ASP A 123 -12.25 -1.43 -0.01
CA ASP A 123 -13.32 -0.79 -0.76
C ASP A 123 -12.82 0.36 -1.65
N TYR A 124 -11.61 0.86 -1.36
CA TYR A 124 -11.01 2.02 -2.04
C TYR A 124 -9.97 1.63 -3.11
N ILE A 125 -9.52 0.38 -3.12
CA ILE A 125 -8.61 -0.17 -4.14
C ILE A 125 -9.40 -1.01 -5.12
N GLN A 126 -10.13 -0.32 -5.99
CA GLN A 126 -10.79 -0.98 -7.12
C GLN A 126 -9.79 -1.25 -8.24
N PRO A 127 -9.89 -2.40 -8.93
CA PRO A 127 -9.19 -2.62 -10.20
C PRO A 127 -9.47 -1.46 -11.16
N ARG A 128 -8.46 -0.99 -11.90
CA ARG A 128 -8.72 -0.05 -13.00
C ARG A 128 -9.61 -0.78 -14.01
N GLN A 129 -10.77 -0.19 -14.32
CA GLN A 129 -11.57 -0.57 -15.48
C GLN A 129 -10.88 -0.09 -16.77
#